data_AF-A0A0F3NF15-F1
#
_entry.id   AF-A0A0F3NF15-F1
#
_cell.length_a   1.000
_cell.length_b   1.000
_cell.length_c   1.000
_cell.angle_alpha   90.00
_cell.angle_beta   90.00
_cell.angle_gamma   90.00
#
_symmetry.space_group_name_H-M   'P 1'
#
loop_
_entity.id
_entity.type
_entity.pdbx_description
1 polymer ?
#
loop_
_entity_poly.entity_id
_entity_poly.type
_entity_poly.pdbx_seq_one_letter_code
_entity_poly.pdbx_strand_id
1 'polypeptide(L)'
;MLIFYDALAARVAIPNGMDIIAAVIGILLLLEAARRAIGFPIVIVASVFLLYAAFGYFMPEVIAHKGHDIASIVSHEWLTSEGVFGVALGVSCNFVFLYVLLELYWSRLVQVAFL
;
A
#
# COMPACT_ATOMS: atom_id res chain seq x y z
N MET A 1 8.46 -6.23 -18.66
CA MET A 1 7.49 -6.32 -17.55
C MET A 1 6.11 -5.87 -18.04
N LEU A 2 5.56 -6.49 -19.09
CA LEU A 2 4.29 -6.08 -19.75
C LEU A 2 3.60 -7.28 -20.44
N ILE A 3 3.80 -8.51 -19.96
CA ILE A 3 3.30 -9.72 -20.65
C ILE A 3 2.10 -10.35 -19.92
N PHE A 4 1.79 -9.93 -18.69
CA PHE A 4 0.70 -10.50 -17.88
C PHE A 4 -0.21 -9.46 -17.20
N TYR A 5 -0.20 -8.20 -17.65
CA TYR A 5 -1.02 -7.15 -17.04
C TYR A 5 -2.52 -7.48 -17.14
N ASP A 6 -2.97 -7.91 -18.32
CA ASP A 6 -4.38 -8.22 -18.56
C ASP A 6 -4.86 -9.45 -17.77
N ALA A 7 -3.97 -10.43 -17.55
CA ALA A 7 -4.26 -11.64 -16.79
C ALA A 7 -4.28 -11.40 -15.26
N LEU A 8 -3.55 -10.39 -14.76
CA LEU A 8 -3.61 -9.93 -13.37
C LEU A 8 -4.82 -9.01 -13.14
N ALA A 9 -5.09 -8.08 -14.06
CA ALA A 9 -6.22 -7.17 -13.99
C ALA A 9 -7.58 -7.91 -14.04
N ALA A 10 -7.68 -9.01 -14.80
CA ALA A 10 -8.89 -9.83 -14.86
C ALA A 10 -9.11 -10.73 -13.62
N ARG A 11 -8.06 -11.02 -12.84
CA ARG A 11 -8.13 -11.87 -11.63
C ARG A 11 -8.43 -11.10 -10.35
N VAL A 12 -8.45 -9.77 -10.39
CA VAL A 12 -8.92 -8.92 -9.28
C VAL A 12 -10.34 -9.32 -8.84
N ALA A 13 -11.15 -9.88 -9.75
CA ALA A 13 -12.51 -10.34 -9.48
C ALA A 13 -12.64 -11.82 -9.05
N ILE A 14 -11.59 -12.65 -9.17
CA ILE A 14 -11.61 -14.08 -8.79
C ILE A 14 -10.31 -14.41 -8.04
N PRO A 15 -10.15 -13.92 -6.80
CA PRO A 15 -8.95 -14.17 -6.00
C PRO A 15 -8.84 -15.66 -5.66
N ASN A 16 -7.66 -16.25 -5.87
CA ASN A 16 -7.38 -17.61 -5.44
C ASN A 16 -7.11 -17.61 -3.93
N GLY A 17 -7.43 -18.70 -3.22
CA GLY A 17 -7.23 -18.79 -1.76
C GLY A 17 -5.78 -18.50 -1.32
N MET A 18 -4.82 -18.84 -2.17
CA MET A 18 -3.40 -18.53 -1.96
C MET A 18 -3.07 -17.04 -2.02
N ASP A 19 -3.71 -16.29 -2.92
CA ASP A 19 -3.48 -14.84 -3.07
C ASP A 19 -4.04 -14.09 -1.85
N ILE A 20 -5.16 -14.56 -1.31
CA ILE A 20 -5.76 -14.03 -0.08
C ILE A 20 -4.82 -14.24 1.11
N ILE A 21 -4.27 -15.45 1.28
CA ILE A 21 -3.33 -15.74 2.38
C ILE A 21 -2.09 -14.86 2.26
N ALA A 22 -1.51 -14.75 1.07
CA ALA A 22 -0.34 -13.91 0.84
C ALA A 22 -0.62 -12.43 1.14
N ALA A 23 -1.79 -11.93 0.75
CA ALA A 23 -2.21 -10.57 1.00
C ALA A 23 -2.49 -10.30 2.49
N VAL A 24 -3.11 -11.24 3.23
CA VAL A 24 -3.28 -11.12 4.70
C VAL A 24 -1.92 -11.06 5.40
N ILE A 25 -1.00 -11.97 5.05
CA ILE A 25 0.37 -11.96 5.61
C ILE A 25 1.07 -10.64 5.26
N GLY A 26 0.90 -10.19 4.02
CA GLY A 26 1.42 -8.92 3.54
C GLY A 26 0.96 -7.72 4.35
N ILE A 27 -0.34 -7.61 4.64
CA ILE A 27 -0.91 -6.53 5.45
C ILE A 27 -0.38 -6.58 6.89
N LEU A 28 -0.26 -7.78 7.49
CA LEU A 28 0.30 -7.91 8.84
C LEU A 28 1.77 -7.48 8.91
N LEU A 29 2.57 -7.89 7.91
CA LEU A 29 3.96 -7.46 7.78
C LEU A 29 4.06 -5.95 7.55
N LEU A 30 3.14 -5.36 6.78
CA LEU A 30 3.07 -3.92 6.56
C LEU A 30 2.79 -3.17 7.86
N LEU A 31 1.83 -3.63 8.67
CA LEU A 31 1.53 -3.03 9.97
C LEU A 31 2.75 -3.09 10.90
N GLU A 32 3.47 -4.20 10.92
CA GLU A 32 4.71 -4.33 11.69
C GLU A 32 5.84 -3.45 11.15
N ALA A 33 5.98 -3.33 9.82
CA ALA A 33 6.94 -2.42 9.20
C ALA A 33 6.60 -0.95 9.50
N ALA A 34 5.32 -0.56 9.42
CA ALA A 34 4.84 0.77 9.78
C ALA A 34 5.07 1.08 11.27
N ARG A 35 4.90 0.07 12.14
CA ARG A 35 5.24 0.16 13.56
C ARG A 35 6.73 0.48 13.76
N ARG A 36 7.61 -0.14 12.98
CA ARG A 36 9.06 0.09 13.07
C ARG A 36 9.51 1.41 12.46
N ALA A 37 8.87 1.85 11.37
CA ALA A 37 9.26 3.06 10.66
C ALA A 37 8.76 4.35 11.32
N ILE A 38 7.51 4.38 11.78
CA ILE A 38 6.83 5.60 12.24
C ILE A 38 6.39 5.50 13.71
N GLY A 39 6.12 4.29 14.19
CA GLY A 39 5.72 4.04 15.57
C GLY A 39 4.25 3.62 15.72
N PHE A 40 3.80 3.51 16.96
CA PHE A 40 2.46 3.02 17.31
C PHE A 40 1.26 3.84 16.78
N PRO A 41 1.31 5.19 16.66
CA PRO A 41 0.12 5.97 16.27
C PRO A 41 -0.46 5.55 14.92
N ILE A 42 0.38 5.32 13.92
CA ILE A 42 -0.08 4.97 12.58
C ILE A 42 -0.65 3.55 12.51
N VAL A 43 -0.10 2.64 13.32
CA VAL A 43 -0.58 1.25 13.41
C VAL A 43 -1.98 1.21 13.99
N ILE A 44 -2.24 2.00 15.04
CA ILE A 44 -3.56 2.08 15.66
C ILE A 44 -4.58 2.59 14.65
N VAL A 45 -4.29 3.71 13.96
CA VAL A 45 -5.18 4.27 12.95
C VAL A 45 -5.42 3.27 11.82
N ALA A 46 -4.36 2.70 11.24
CA ALA A 46 -4.48 1.70 10.18
C ALA A 46 -5.29 0.46 10.62
N SER A 47 -5.09 -0.02 11.85
CA SER A 47 -5.85 -1.15 12.39
C SER A 47 -7.33 -0.83 12.54
N VAL A 48 -7.67 0.38 13.00
CA VAL A 48 -9.08 0.83 13.12
C VAL A 48 -9.74 0.89 11.75
N PHE A 49 -9.06 1.42 10.73
CA PHE A 49 -9.60 1.47 9.37
C PHE A 49 -9.73 0.09 8.73
N LEU A 50 -8.77 -0.82 8.95
CA LEU A 50 -8.87 -2.21 8.50
C LEU A 50 -10.02 -2.96 9.19
N LEU A 51 -10.21 -2.74 10.50
CA LEU A 51 -11.35 -3.29 11.24
C LEU A 51 -12.67 -2.70 10.73
N TYR A 52 -12.72 -1.41 10.41
CA TYR A 52 -13.90 -0.78 9.81
C TYR A 52 -14.22 -1.33 8.42
N ALA A 53 -13.19 -1.59 7.61
CA ALA A 53 -13.37 -2.24 6.31
C ALA A 53 -13.92 -3.67 6.48
N ALA A 54 -13.37 -4.46 7.41
CA ALA A 54 -13.78 -5.84 7.63
C ALA A 54 -15.15 -6.00 8.33
N PHE A 55 -15.47 -5.12 9.29
CA PHE A 55 -16.65 -5.24 10.15
C PHE A 55 -17.75 -4.20 9.88
N GLY A 56 -17.67 -3.43 8.79
CA GLY A 56 -18.66 -2.40 8.47
C GLY A 56 -20.09 -2.90 8.32
N TYR A 57 -20.31 -4.20 8.11
CA TYR A 57 -21.64 -4.82 8.11
C TYR A 57 -22.37 -4.75 9.46
N PHE A 58 -21.63 -4.80 10.58
CA PHE A 58 -22.21 -4.74 11.94
C PHE A 58 -22.45 -3.31 12.44
N MET A 59 -22.12 -2.28 11.65
CA MET A 59 -22.23 -0.88 12.05
C MET A 59 -23.63 -0.30 11.78
N PRO A 60 -24.07 0.72 12.54
CA PRO A 60 -25.38 1.34 12.36
C PRO A 60 -25.57 1.92 10.94
N GLU A 61 -26.80 1.87 10.42
CA GLU A 61 -27.17 2.17 9.02
C GLU A 61 -26.61 3.48 8.45
N VAL A 62 -26.29 4.47 9.30
CA VAL A 62 -25.76 5.78 8.89
C VAL A 62 -24.33 5.69 8.31
N ILE A 63 -23.55 4.67 8.72
CA ILE A 63 -22.15 4.47 8.31
C ILE A 63 -21.90 3.06 7.73
N ALA A 64 -22.92 2.21 7.65
CA ALA A 64 -22.78 0.85 7.15
C ALA A 64 -22.53 0.84 5.63
N HIS A 65 -21.50 0.12 5.20
CA HIS A 65 -21.33 -0.27 3.80
C HIS A 65 -21.85 -1.70 3.60
N LYS A 66 -22.25 -2.05 2.37
CA LYS A 66 -22.63 -3.44 2.02
C LYS A 66 -21.41 -4.31 2.28
N GLY A 67 -21.40 -5.02 3.41
CA GLY A 67 -20.25 -5.79 3.90
C GLY A 67 -19.51 -6.47 2.76
N HIS A 68 -18.33 -5.95 2.43
CA HIS A 68 -17.48 -6.55 1.42
C HIS A 68 -16.86 -7.81 2.02
N ASP A 69 -16.82 -8.89 1.24
CA ASP A 69 -16.14 -10.11 1.66
C ASP A 69 -14.67 -9.78 1.98
N ILE A 70 -14.13 -10.38 3.05
CA ILE A 70 -12.75 -10.13 3.52
C ILE A 70 -11.75 -10.42 2.39
N ALA A 71 -12.04 -11.44 1.58
CA ALA A 71 -11.28 -11.77 0.38
C ALA A 71 -11.20 -10.60 -0.61
N SER A 72 -12.31 -9.89 -0.81
CA SER A 72 -12.40 -8.73 -1.70
C SER A 72 -11.64 -7.53 -1.14
N ILE A 73 -11.75 -7.27 0.16
CA ILE A 73 -11.06 -6.14 0.82
C ILE A 73 -9.55 -6.34 0.75
N VAL A 74 -9.07 -7.50 1.18
CA VAL A 74 -7.65 -7.82 1.24
C VAL A 74 -7.03 -7.86 -0.16
N SER A 75 -7.78 -8.38 -1.14
CA SER A 75 -7.34 -8.37 -2.54
C SER A 75 -7.31 -6.95 -3.11
N HIS A 76 -8.26 -6.07 -2.73
CA HIS A 76 -8.23 -4.68 -3.13
C HIS A 76 -7.02 -3.94 -2.54
N GLU A 77 -6.78 -4.07 -1.24
CA GLU A 77 -5.66 -3.43 -0.54
C GLU A 77 -4.28 -3.90 -1.03
N TRP A 78 -4.14 -5.16 -1.47
CA TRP A 78 -2.84 -5.73 -1.83
C TRP A 78 -2.57 -5.76 -3.34
N LEU A 79 -3.58 -5.99 -4.18
CA LEU A 79 -3.39 -6.23 -5.62
C LEU A 79 -3.75 -5.02 -6.48
N THR A 80 -4.42 -4.00 -5.95
CA THR A 80 -4.78 -2.82 -6.73
C THR A 80 -3.77 -1.70 -6.60
N SER A 81 -3.73 -0.86 -7.63
CA SER A 81 -2.91 0.35 -7.69
C SER A 81 -3.39 1.48 -6.77
N GLU A 82 -4.53 1.31 -6.11
CA GLU A 82 -5.05 2.24 -5.09
C GLU A 82 -4.73 1.78 -3.66
N GLY A 83 -4.36 0.51 -3.49
CA GLY A 83 -4.01 -0.08 -2.22
C GLY A 83 -2.59 0.28 -1.75
N VAL A 84 -2.03 -0.61 -0.93
CA VAL A 84 -0.76 -0.42 -0.22
C VAL A 84 0.43 -0.12 -1.14
N PHE A 85 0.47 -0.76 -2.32
CA PHE A 85 1.53 -0.53 -3.32
C PHE A 85 1.22 0.58 -4.32
N GLY A 86 0.13 1.30 -4.08
CA GLY A 86 -0.42 2.26 -5.00
C GLY A 86 0.25 3.62 -4.95
N VAL A 87 -0.60 4.64 -5.11
CA VAL A 87 -0.20 6.05 -5.21
C VAL A 87 0.71 6.49 -4.07
N ALA A 88 0.51 6.00 -2.84
CA ALA A 88 1.35 6.37 -1.69
C ALA A 88 2.83 5.99 -1.86
N LEU A 89 3.13 4.78 -2.38
CA LEU A 89 4.51 4.38 -2.68
C LEU A 89 5.02 5.08 -3.94
N GLY A 90 4.19 5.22 -4.97
CA GLY A 90 4.58 5.89 -6.22
C GLY A 90 5.01 7.34 -5.99
N VAL A 91 4.24 8.08 -5.18
CA VAL A 91 4.55 9.46 -4.81
C VAL A 91 5.82 9.52 -3.97
N SER A 92 5.99 8.61 -3.00
CA SER A 92 7.19 8.56 -2.14
C SER A 92 8.46 8.27 -2.93
N CYS A 93 8.42 7.31 -3.87
CA CYS A 93 9.57 6.96 -4.72
C CYS A 93 10.00 8.13 -5.61
N ASN A 94 9.04 8.86 -6.21
CA ASN A 94 9.35 10.02 -7.03
C ASN A 94 10.01 11.14 -6.22
N PHE A 95 9.54 11.41 -5.00
CA PHE A 95 10.16 12.44 -4.15
C PHE A 95 11.57 12.04 -3.71
N VAL A 96 11.77 10.79 -3.24
CA VAL A 96 13.09 10.31 -2.84
C VAL A 96 14.07 10.35 -4.01
N PHE A 97 13.63 9.94 -5.21
CA PHE A 97 14.46 10.02 -6.41
C PHE A 97 14.93 11.45 -6.73
N LEU A 98 14.03 12.43 -6.65
CA LEU A 98 14.37 13.84 -6.87
C LEU A 98 15.36 14.38 -5.83
N TYR A 99 15.16 14.06 -4.55
CA TYR A 99 16.10 14.46 -3.49
C TYR A 99 17.50 13.88 -3.72
N VAL A 100 17.60 12.57 -3.98
CA VAL A 100 18.89 11.90 -4.23
C VAL A 100 19.58 12.43 -5.49
N LEU A 101 18.82 12.64 -6.58
CA LEU A 101 19.38 13.17 -7.83
C LEU A 101 19.90 14.61 -7.64
N LEU A 102 19.13 15.44 -6.94
CA LEU A 102 19.51 16.82 -6.66
C LEU A 102 20.75 16.87 -5.76
N GLU A 103 20.81 16.07 -4.70
CA GLU A 103 21.98 15.95 -3.82
C GLU A 103 23.24 15.49 -4.59
N LEU A 104 23.09 14.50 -5.48
CA LEU A 104 24.19 14.01 -6.30
C LEU A 104 24.67 15.07 -7.30
N TYR A 105 23.74 15.77 -7.95
CA TYR A 105 24.09 16.82 -8.91
C TYR A 105 24.78 17.98 -8.21
N TRP A 106 24.24 18.42 -7.07
CA TRP A 106 24.83 19.49 -6.27
C TRP A 106 26.24 19.14 -5.77
N SER A 107 26.42 17.93 -5.23
CA SER A 107 27.74 17.49 -4.77
C SER A 107 28.77 17.43 -5.90
N ARG A 108 28.37 17.05 -7.12
CA ARG A 108 29.24 17.09 -8.32
C ARG A 108 29.59 18.52 -8.75
N LEU A 109 28.63 19.45 -8.71
CA LEU A 109 28.89 20.86 -9.06
C LEU A 109 29.87 21.51 -8.08
N VAL A 110 29.73 21.23 -6.79
CA VAL A 110 30.65 21.72 -5.76
C VAL A 110 32.07 21.22 -6.04
N GLN A 111 32.26 19.93 -6.37
CA GLN A 111 33.59 19.40 -6.70
C GLN A 111 34.23 20.07 -7.92
N VAL A 112 33.47 20.40 -8.95
CA VAL A 112 33.99 21.06 -10.16
C VAL A 112 34.26 22.55 -9.93
N ALA A 113 33.51 23.21 -9.06
CA ALA A 113 33.70 24.63 -8.73
C ALA A 113 34.93 24.89 -7.83
N PHE A 114 35.43 23.87 -7.13
CA PHE A 114 36.60 23.96 -6.24
C PHE A 114 37.84 23.22 -6.78
N LEU A 115 37.86 22.82 -8.06
CA LEU A 115 39.02 22.35 -8.82
C LEU A 115 39.45 23.41 -9.84
#